data_AF-A0A847HT74-F1
#
_entry.id   AF-A0A847HT74-F1
#
_cell.length_a   1.000
_cell.length_b   1.000
_cell.length_c   1.000
_cell.angle_alpha   90.00
_cell.angle_beta   90.00
_cell.angle_gamma   90.00
#
_symmetry.space_group_name_H-M   'P 1'
#
loop_
_entity.id
_entity.type
_entity.pdbx_description
1 polymer ?
#
loop_
_entity_poly.entity_id
_entity_poly.type
_entity_poly.pdbx_seq_one_letter_code
_entity_poly.pdbx_strand_id
1 'polypeptide(L)'
;MGPRATYYLVSSLNWFANVLPMAVMVLIARSRGLSLADIGYFLGAYSLTVVLLELPSGALADAIGRKRTYLLAGCVGVVAKAVFLFAFGLPAFLLYALTFGVSRALSSGALEAWFIDALQAADPDVDLQPALAGAGAWNLAALAAGTFVGSALPGLFASLPQHP
;
A
#
# COMPACT_ATOMS: atom_id res chain seq x y z
N MET A 1 -18.55 -14.36 -3.08
CA MET A 1 -17.81 -13.77 -4.22
C MET A 1 -16.79 -14.79 -4.70
N GLY A 2 -16.62 -14.96 -6.02
CA GLY A 2 -15.56 -15.83 -6.56
C GLY A 2 -14.15 -15.26 -6.36
N PRO A 3 -13.08 -16.05 -6.55
CA PRO A 3 -11.70 -15.62 -6.30
C PRO A 3 -11.29 -14.39 -7.12
N ARG A 4 -11.74 -14.29 -8.38
CA ARG A 4 -11.51 -13.13 -9.26
C ARG A 4 -12.10 -11.84 -8.69
N ALA A 5 -13.39 -11.86 -8.33
CA ALA A 5 -14.06 -10.68 -7.78
C ALA A 5 -13.44 -10.23 -6.46
N THR A 6 -13.09 -11.18 -5.59
CA THR A 6 -12.42 -10.88 -4.31
C THR A 6 -11.05 -10.25 -4.55
N TYR A 7 -10.23 -10.82 -5.44
CA TYR A 7 -8.91 -10.28 -5.76
C TYR A 7 -9.01 -8.86 -6.33
N TYR A 8 -9.85 -8.65 -7.34
CA TYR A 8 -9.99 -7.34 -8.01
C TYR A 8 -10.43 -6.26 -7.05
N LEU A 9 -11.43 -6.55 -6.21
CA LEU A 9 -11.92 -5.59 -5.23
C LEU A 9 -10.85 -5.27 -4.19
N VAL A 10 -10.23 -6.28 -3.60
CA VAL A 10 -9.24 -6.10 -2.53
C VAL A 10 -7.98 -5.40 -3.06
N SER A 11 -7.47 -5.79 -4.23
CA SER A 11 -6.29 -5.17 -4.83
C SER A 11 -6.57 -3.71 -5.20
N SER A 12 -7.73 -3.43 -5.80
CA SER A 12 -8.13 -2.07 -6.19
C SER A 12 -8.29 -1.17 -4.97
N LEU A 13 -8.98 -1.63 -3.93
CA LEU A 13 -9.13 -0.88 -2.68
C LEU A 13 -7.78 -0.60 -2.02
N ASN A 14 -6.86 -1.58 -2.06
CA ASN A 14 -5.51 -1.41 -1.54
C ASN A 14 -4.74 -0.32 -2.30
N TRP A 15 -4.76 -0.36 -3.63
CA TRP A 15 -4.12 0.65 -4.48
C TRP A 15 -4.71 2.04 -4.25
N PHE A 16 -6.04 2.15 -4.28
CA PHE A 16 -6.74 3.40 -4.01
C PHE A 16 -6.35 3.99 -2.64
N ALA A 17 -6.43 3.19 -1.58
CA ALA A 17 -6.17 3.64 -0.21
C ALA A 17 -4.71 4.04 0.04
N ASN A 18 -3.75 3.40 -0.64
CA ASN A 18 -2.33 3.75 -0.50
C ASN A 18 -1.94 4.98 -1.34
N VAL A 19 -2.50 5.13 -2.54
CA VAL A 19 -2.16 6.24 -3.46
C VAL A 19 -2.79 7.56 -3.02
N LEU A 20 -4.00 7.52 -2.44
CA LEU A 20 -4.72 8.71 -1.99
C LEU A 20 -3.90 9.64 -1.07
N PRO A 21 -3.28 9.17 0.03
CA PRO A 21 -2.40 10.01 0.85
C PRO A 21 -1.05 10.30 0.19
N MET A 22 -0.58 9.43 -0.70
CA MET A 22 0.70 9.57 -1.38
C MET A 22 0.74 10.81 -2.28
N ALA A 23 -0.39 11.16 -2.91
CA ALA A 23 -0.53 12.35 -3.75
C ALA A 23 -0.16 13.67 -3.03
N VAL A 24 -0.35 13.73 -1.71
CA VAL A 24 -0.10 14.93 -0.88
C VAL A 24 0.98 14.69 0.18
N MET A 25 1.62 13.53 0.18
CA MET A 25 2.54 13.11 1.25
C MET A 25 3.71 14.07 1.43
N VAL A 26 4.28 14.57 0.33
CA VAL A 26 5.38 15.55 0.38
C VAL A 26 4.90 16.85 1.03
N LEU A 27 3.70 17.33 0.69
CA LEU A 27 3.13 18.55 1.26
C LEU A 27 2.91 18.40 2.78
N ILE A 28 2.34 17.27 3.20
CA ILE A 28 2.12 16.95 4.62
C ILE A 28 3.46 16.84 5.36
N ALA A 29 4.45 16.15 4.79
CA ALA A 29 5.77 16.04 5.40
C ALA A 29 6.42 17.42 5.60
N ARG A 30 6.38 18.27 4.57
CA ARG A 30 6.89 19.65 4.64
C ARG A 30 6.15 20.48 5.68
N SER A 31 4.82 20.39 5.75
CA SER A 31 4.01 21.12 6.74
C SER A 31 4.24 20.63 8.17
N ARG A 32 4.86 19.46 8.35
CA ARG A 32 5.18 18.85 9.65
C ARG A 32 6.68 18.87 9.99
N GLY A 33 7.40 19.81 9.37
CA GLY A 33 8.76 20.17 9.75
C GLY A 33 9.87 19.35 9.06
N LEU A 34 9.55 18.54 8.05
CA LEU A 34 10.59 17.85 7.29
C LEU A 34 11.20 18.77 6.22
N SER A 35 12.52 18.69 6.07
CA SER A 35 13.22 19.20 4.90
C SER A 35 13.07 18.24 3.70
N LEU A 36 13.46 18.67 2.50
CA LEU A 36 13.48 17.76 1.34
C LEU A 36 14.48 16.60 1.52
N ALA A 37 15.58 16.82 2.24
CA ALA A 37 16.53 15.77 2.58
C ALA A 37 15.90 14.72 3.50
N ASP A 38 15.16 15.16 4.51
CA ASP A 38 14.43 14.26 5.43
C ASP A 38 13.40 13.39 4.71
N ILE A 39 12.74 13.96 3.70
CA ILE A 39 11.83 13.21 2.82
C ILE A 39 12.59 12.12 2.08
N GLY A 40 13.76 12.44 1.53
CA GLY A 40 14.66 11.46 0.93
C GLY A 40 15.04 10.35 1.90
N TYR A 41 15.37 10.68 3.15
CA TYR A 41 15.73 9.68 4.16
C TYR A 41 14.59 8.72 4.49
N PHE A 42 13.36 9.20 4.71
CA PHE A 42 12.28 8.27 5.02
C PHE A 42 11.85 7.45 3.80
N LEU A 43 11.88 8.00 2.58
CA LEU A 43 11.64 7.23 1.35
C LEU A 43 12.72 6.14 1.16
N GLY A 44 13.96 6.46 1.48
CA GLY A 44 15.09 5.52 1.49
C GLY A 44 14.89 4.41 2.53
N ALA A 45 14.52 4.77 3.77
CA ALA A 45 14.25 3.81 4.83
C ALA A 45 13.10 2.86 4.49
N TYR A 46 12.02 3.38 3.89
CA TYR A 46 10.91 2.57 3.38
C TYR A 46 11.42 1.56 2.33
N SER A 47 12.14 2.05 1.31
CA SER A 47 12.65 1.21 0.21
C SER A 47 13.59 0.13 0.72
N LEU A 48 14.51 0.49 1.63
CA LEU A 48 15.44 -0.45 2.25
C LEU A 48 14.70 -1.52 3.04
N THR A 49 13.69 -1.13 3.82
CA THR A 49 12.87 -2.08 4.59
C THR A 49 12.16 -3.06 3.68
N VAL A 50 11.59 -2.59 2.56
CA VAL A 50 10.94 -3.47 1.58
C VAL A 50 11.92 -4.49 1.03
N VAL A 51 13.08 -4.03 0.53
CA VAL A 51 14.10 -4.91 -0.07
C VAL A 51 14.63 -5.94 0.94
N LEU A 52 14.94 -5.51 2.16
CA LEU A 52 15.47 -6.41 3.20
C LEU A 52 14.44 -7.47 3.62
N LEU A 53 13.16 -7.14 3.58
CA LEU A 53 12.08 -8.02 4.05
C LEU A 53 11.40 -8.78 2.93
N GLU A 54 11.69 -8.53 1.66
CA GLU A 54 11.05 -9.18 0.53
C GLU A 54 11.22 -10.71 0.58
N LEU A 55 12.48 -11.19 0.66
CA LEU A 55 12.80 -12.61 0.81
C LEU A 55 12.22 -13.23 2.11
N PRO A 56 12.44 -12.65 3.31
CA PRO A 56 11.83 -13.16 4.55
C PRO A 56 10.30 -13.20 4.52
N SER A 57 9.65 -12.21 3.91
CA SER A 57 8.20 -12.12 3.84
C SER A 57 7.59 -13.17 2.92
N GLY A 58 8.28 -13.51 1.82
CA GLY A 58 7.93 -14.63 0.96
C GLY A 58 7.99 -15.96 1.72
N ALA A 59 9.12 -16.23 2.40
CA ALA A 59 9.26 -17.43 3.22
C ALA A 59 8.19 -17.52 4.32
N LEU A 60 7.84 -16.40 4.95
CA LEU A 60 6.74 -16.34 5.91
C LEU A 60 5.40 -16.67 5.25
N ALA A 61 5.11 -16.13 4.07
CA ALA A 61 3.88 -16.43 3.32
C ALA A 61 3.73 -17.92 2.99
N ASP A 62 4.83 -18.58 2.64
CA ASP A 62 4.83 -20.01 2.37
C ASP A 62 4.67 -20.84 3.65
N ALA A 63 5.22 -20.38 4.78
CA ALA A 63 5.15 -21.09 6.06
C ALA A 63 3.79 -20.99 6.76
N ILE A 64 3.21 -19.79 6.86
CA ILE A 64 1.94 -19.56 7.61
C ILE A 64 0.71 -19.44 6.71
N GLY A 65 0.91 -19.37 5.39
CA GLY A 65 -0.11 -19.26 4.36
C GLY A 65 -0.33 -17.83 3.86
N ARG A 66 -0.42 -17.70 2.53
CA ARG A 66 -0.53 -16.44 1.79
C ARG A 66 -1.65 -15.51 2.26
N LYS A 67 -2.84 -16.07 2.52
CA LYS A 67 -3.98 -15.28 3.05
C LYS A 67 -3.68 -14.68 4.43
N ARG A 68 -3.07 -15.45 5.34
CA ARG A 68 -2.77 -14.98 6.70
C ARG A 68 -1.69 -13.89 6.67
N THR A 69 -0.66 -14.07 5.84
CA THR A 69 0.39 -13.07 5.64
C THR A 69 -0.17 -11.77 5.06
N TYR A 70 -1.10 -11.85 4.09
CA TYR A 70 -1.75 -10.66 3.56
C TYR A 70 -2.61 -9.93 4.61
N LEU A 71 -3.34 -10.66 5.47
CA LEU A 71 -4.10 -10.04 6.56
C LEU A 71 -3.17 -9.37 7.58
N LEU A 72 -2.05 -10.00 7.92
CA LEU A 72 -1.01 -9.41 8.77
C LEU A 72 -0.46 -8.12 8.12
N ALA A 73 -0.18 -8.14 6.83
CA ALA A 73 0.24 -6.97 6.07
C ALA A 73 -0.77 -5.82 6.19
N GLY A 74 -2.07 -6.13 6.10
CA GLY A 74 -3.17 -5.19 6.30
C GLY A 74 -3.16 -4.57 7.70
N CYS A 75 -3.04 -5.38 8.76
CA CYS A 75 -2.96 -4.91 10.14
C CYS A 75 -1.77 -3.97 10.35
N VAL A 76 -0.57 -4.36 9.90
CA VAL A 76 0.63 -3.53 9.96
C VAL A 76 0.45 -2.24 9.15
N GLY A 77 -0.23 -2.32 8.01
CA GLY A 77 -0.53 -1.17 7.15
C GLY A 77 -1.50 -0.17 7.78
N VAL A 78 -2.45 -0.62 8.59
CA VAL A 78 -3.34 0.25 9.39
C VAL A 78 -2.54 0.94 10.47
N VAL A 79 -1.67 0.22 11.18
CA VAL A 79 -0.76 0.80 12.18
C VAL A 79 0.14 1.86 11.53
N ALA A 80 0.73 1.57 10.37
CA ALA A 80 1.55 2.52 9.64
C ALA A 80 0.78 3.79 9.27
N LYS A 81 -0.46 3.66 8.78
CA LYS A 81 -1.34 4.81 8.48
C LYS A 81 -1.70 5.62 9.74
N ALA A 82 -1.90 4.96 10.88
CA ALA A 82 -2.11 5.64 12.15
C ALA A 82 -0.86 6.41 12.59
N VAL A 83 0.33 5.80 12.49
CA VAL A 83 1.61 6.49 12.74
C VAL A 83 1.75 7.70 11.82
N PHE A 84 1.48 7.55 10.52
CA PHE A 84 1.50 8.64 9.55
C PHE A 84 0.56 9.78 9.94
N LEU A 85 -0.66 9.48 10.40
CA LEU A 85 -1.64 10.49 10.78
C LEU A 85 -1.10 11.44 11.86
N PHE A 86 -0.35 10.91 12.83
CA PHE A 86 0.21 11.66 13.96
C PHE A 86 1.71 11.96 13.84
N ALA A 87 2.35 11.67 12.70
CA ALA A 87 3.79 11.83 12.54
C ALA A 87 4.18 13.31 12.41
N PHE A 88 5.03 13.80 13.31
CA PHE A 88 5.69 15.11 13.25
C PHE A 88 7.21 14.95 13.38
N GLY A 89 7.97 15.65 12.54
CA GLY A 89 9.43 15.54 12.50
C GLY A 89 9.94 14.19 11.96
N LEU A 90 11.24 14.16 11.61
CA LEU A 90 11.87 13.02 10.94
C LEU A 90 11.71 11.68 11.70
N PRO A 91 11.89 11.58 13.04
CA PRO A 91 11.81 10.28 13.73
C PRO A 91 10.45 9.59 13.57
N ALA A 92 9.35 10.34 13.63
CA ALA A 92 8.01 9.78 13.46
C ALA A 92 7.75 9.34 12.01
N PHE A 93 8.28 10.08 11.03
CA PHE A 93 8.22 9.70 9.63
C PHE A 93 9.10 8.48 9.30
N LEU A 94 10.23 8.30 9.98
CA LEU A 94 11.03 7.09 9.89
C LEU A 94 10.27 5.88 10.47
N LEU A 95 9.60 6.03 11.61
CA LEU A 95 8.75 4.97 12.16
C LEU A 95 7.62 4.59 11.18
N TYR A 96 6.98 5.59 10.57
CA TYR A 96 6.02 5.36 9.48
C TYR A 96 6.67 4.60 8.33
N ALA A 97 7.83 5.03 7.83
CA ALA A 97 8.51 4.41 6.71
C ALA A 97 8.86 2.94 6.95
N LEU A 98 9.39 2.62 8.13
CA LEU A 98 9.74 1.26 8.52
C LEU A 98 8.49 0.38 8.62
N THR A 99 7.47 0.83 9.35
CA THR A 99 6.22 0.06 9.53
C THR A 99 5.46 -0.12 8.21
N PHE A 100 5.42 0.91 7.37
CA PHE A 100 4.82 0.82 6.05
C PHE A 100 5.63 -0.07 5.10
N GLY A 101 6.96 -0.05 5.19
CA GLY A 101 7.84 -0.94 4.44
C GLY A 101 7.61 -2.42 4.79
N VAL A 102 7.46 -2.74 6.09
CA VAL A 102 7.08 -4.09 6.56
C VAL A 102 5.74 -4.51 5.97
N SER A 103 4.72 -3.66 6.09
CA SER A 103 3.39 -3.92 5.51
C SER A 103 3.48 -4.17 4.00
N ARG A 104 4.26 -3.35 3.28
CA ARG A 104 4.45 -3.50 1.85
C ARG A 104 5.10 -4.83 1.50
N ALA A 105 6.21 -5.19 2.15
CA ALA A 105 6.92 -6.46 1.92
C ALA A 105 5.99 -7.67 2.13
N LEU A 106 5.28 -7.72 3.27
CA LEU A 106 4.31 -8.79 3.55
C LEU A 106 3.20 -8.91 2.49
N SER A 107 2.81 -7.79 1.86
CA SER A 107 1.74 -7.77 0.87
C SER A 107 2.20 -8.02 -0.57
N SER A 108 3.48 -7.81 -0.91
CA SER A 108 3.92 -7.57 -2.29
C SER A 108 3.67 -8.73 -3.24
N GLY A 109 3.78 -9.97 -2.75
CA GLY A 109 3.44 -11.17 -3.51
C GLY A 109 2.29 -12.00 -2.92
N ALA A 110 1.95 -11.83 -1.64
CA ALA A 110 1.05 -12.74 -0.95
C ALA A 110 -0.38 -12.78 -1.54
N LEU A 111 -0.93 -11.63 -1.93
CA LEU A 111 -2.29 -11.57 -2.47
C LEU A 111 -2.39 -12.16 -3.88
N GLU A 112 -1.44 -11.83 -4.75
CA GLU A 112 -1.39 -12.34 -6.12
C GLU A 112 -1.12 -13.84 -6.13
N ALA A 113 -0.19 -14.29 -5.30
CA ALA A 113 0.12 -15.70 -5.14
C ALA A 113 -1.11 -16.48 -4.61
N TRP A 114 -1.84 -15.94 -3.62
CA TRP A 114 -3.11 -16.53 -3.18
C TRP A 114 -4.15 -16.60 -4.30
N PHE A 115 -4.22 -15.57 -5.15
CA PHE A 115 -5.14 -15.52 -6.28
C PHE A 115 -4.80 -16.57 -7.35
N ILE A 116 -3.52 -16.73 -7.68
CA ILE A 116 -3.02 -17.76 -8.60
C ILE A 116 -3.37 -19.15 -8.07
N ASP A 117 -3.07 -19.45 -6.80
CA ASP A 117 -3.41 -20.75 -6.20
C ASP A 117 -4.91 -21.03 -6.24
N ALA A 118 -5.73 -20.01 -5.97
CA ALA A 118 -7.18 -20.16 -5.95
C ALA A 118 -7.76 -20.43 -7.36
N LEU A 119 -7.14 -19.90 -8.42
CA LEU A 119 -7.52 -20.19 -9.79
C LEU A 119 -7.08 -21.59 -10.20
N GLN A 120 -5.82 -21.95 -9.94
CA GLN A 120 -5.26 -23.25 -10.30
C GLN A 120 -5.90 -24.41 -9.53
N ALA A 121 -6.37 -24.17 -8.29
CA ALA A 121 -7.12 -25.16 -7.53
C ALA A 121 -8.50 -25.47 -8.14
N ALA A 122 -9.09 -24.53 -8.89
CA ALA A 122 -10.36 -24.72 -9.58
C ALA A 122 -10.15 -25.31 -10.99
N ASP A 123 -9.08 -24.91 -11.66
CA ASP A 123 -8.69 -25.37 -13.00
C ASP A 123 -7.15 -25.29 -13.13
N PRO A 124 -6.43 -26.43 -13.08
CA PRO A 124 -4.97 -26.45 -13.12
C PRO A 124 -4.35 -25.87 -14.40
N ASP A 125 -5.08 -25.94 -15.52
CA ASP A 125 -4.63 -25.48 -16.84
C ASP A 125 -5.16 -24.08 -17.19
N VAL A 126 -5.72 -23.37 -16.20
CA VAL A 126 -6.29 -22.04 -16.39
C VAL A 126 -5.24 -21.05 -16.92
N ASP A 127 -5.60 -20.33 -17.98
CA ASP A 127 -4.79 -19.20 -18.44
C ASP A 127 -4.88 -18.05 -17.43
N LEU A 128 -3.77 -17.78 -16.74
CA LEU A 128 -3.64 -16.74 -15.73
C LEU A 128 -3.54 -15.34 -16.36
N GLN A 129 -3.06 -15.24 -17.60
CA GLN A 129 -2.73 -13.96 -18.22
C GLN A 129 -3.95 -13.02 -18.33
N PRO A 130 -5.13 -13.45 -18.81
CA PRO A 130 -6.33 -12.61 -18.85
C PRO A 130 -6.80 -12.17 -17.45
N ALA A 131 -6.68 -13.07 -16.46
CA ALA A 131 -7.12 -12.80 -15.11
C ALA A 131 -6.24 -11.75 -14.41
N LEU A 132 -4.92 -11.86 -14.57
CA LEU A 132 -3.93 -10.91 -14.05
C LEU A 132 -3.98 -9.58 -14.80
N ALA A 133 -4.12 -9.61 -16.14
CA ALA A 133 -4.27 -8.40 -16.95
C ALA A 133 -5.52 -7.60 -16.55
N GLY A 134 -6.66 -8.28 -16.34
CA GLY A 134 -7.88 -7.64 -15.85
C GLY A 134 -7.68 -6.99 -14.47
N ALA A 135 -6.99 -7.66 -13.55
CA ALA A 135 -6.66 -7.08 -12.25
C ALA A 135 -5.76 -5.84 -12.38
N GLY A 136 -4.77 -5.90 -13.27
CA GLY A 136 -3.89 -4.77 -13.60
C GLY A 136 -4.68 -3.54 -14.07
N ALA A 137 -5.65 -3.73 -14.97
CA ALA A 137 -6.51 -2.65 -15.44
C ALA A 137 -7.33 -2.01 -14.29
N TRP A 138 -7.91 -2.83 -13.41
CA TRP A 138 -8.64 -2.35 -12.23
C TRP A 138 -7.73 -1.60 -11.24
N ASN A 139 -6.52 -2.11 -11.01
CA ASN A 139 -5.53 -1.44 -10.15
C ASN A 139 -5.09 -0.09 -10.72
N LEU A 140 -4.91 0.03 -12.04
CA LEU A 140 -4.60 1.29 -12.70
C LEU A 140 -5.77 2.30 -12.58
N ALA A 141 -7.01 1.84 -12.76
CA ALA A 141 -8.18 2.69 -12.55
C ALA A 141 -8.28 3.19 -11.11
N ALA A 142 -8.03 2.30 -10.13
CA ALA A 142 -7.99 2.64 -8.72
C ALA A 142 -6.86 3.63 -8.37
N LEU A 143 -5.68 3.47 -8.97
CA LEU A 143 -4.56 4.41 -8.85
C LEU A 143 -4.92 5.79 -9.41
N ALA A 144 -5.53 5.84 -10.59
CA ALA A 144 -5.95 7.09 -11.22
C ALA A 144 -7.00 7.81 -10.36
N ALA A 145 -8.02 7.09 -9.90
CA ALA A 145 -9.04 7.63 -9.01
C ALA A 145 -8.43 8.09 -7.67
N GLY A 146 -7.56 7.30 -7.07
CA GLY A 146 -6.91 7.63 -5.80
C GLY A 146 -6.05 8.88 -5.90
N THR A 147 -5.25 9.00 -6.97
CA THR A 147 -4.44 10.20 -7.23
C THR A 147 -5.31 11.42 -7.44
N PHE A 148 -6.37 11.31 -8.26
CA PHE A 148 -7.25 12.43 -8.55
C PHE A 148 -7.97 12.92 -7.29
N VAL A 149 -8.58 12.00 -6.53
CA VAL A 149 -9.27 12.31 -5.27
C VAL A 149 -8.27 12.87 -4.25
N GLY A 150 -7.13 12.21 -4.06
CA GLY A 150 -6.09 12.66 -3.13
C GLY A 150 -5.56 14.06 -3.44
N SER A 151 -5.43 14.41 -4.72
CA SER A 151 -4.97 15.73 -5.15
C SER A 151 -6.06 16.81 -5.05
N ALA A 152 -7.32 16.46 -5.31
CA ALA A 152 -8.44 17.39 -5.25
C ALA A 152 -8.90 17.70 -3.82
N LEU A 153 -8.76 16.74 -2.89
CA LEU A 153 -9.23 16.84 -1.51
C LEU A 153 -8.78 18.11 -0.79
N PRO A 154 -7.49 18.49 -0.77
CA PRO A 154 -7.05 19.73 -0.12
C PRO A 154 -7.73 20.99 -0.67
N GLY A 155 -8.01 21.02 -1.98
CA GLY A 155 -8.67 22.15 -2.64
C GLY A 155 -10.10 22.39 -2.15
N LEU A 156 -10.82 21.34 -1.75
CA LEU A 156 -12.18 21.46 -1.19
C LEU A 156 -12.19 22.17 0.17
N PHE A 157 -11.11 22.05 0.93
CA PHE A 157 -10.96 22.65 2.25
C PHE A 157 -10.18 23.97 2.24
N ALA A 158 -9.68 24.40 1.07
CA ALA A 158 -8.92 25.65 0.94
C ALA A 158 -9.73 26.91 1.28
N SER A 159 -11.06 26.82 1.24
CA SER A 159 -12.00 27.90 1.59
C SER A 159 -12.31 27.99 3.09
N LEU A 160 -11.88 27.01 3.91
CA LEU A 160 -12.06 27.08 5.35
C LEU A 160 -11.11 28.11 5.97
N PRO A 161 -11.55 28.84 7.02
CA PRO A 161 -10.68 29.77 7.73
C PRO A 161 -9.43 29.05 8.23
N GLN A 162 -8.27 29.55 7.85
CA GLN A 162 -7.00 29.06 8.40
C GLN A 162 -6.88 29.62 9.82
N HIS A 163 -7.05 28.78 10.82
CA HIS A 163 -6.80 29.19 12.21
C HIS A 163 -5.29 29.40 12.41
N PRO A 164 -4.89 30.51 13.07
CA PRO A 164 -3.49 30.86 13.33
C PRO A 164 -2.81 29.95 14.34
#